data_AF-A0A1Q3S3V7-F1
#
_entry.id   AF-A0A1Q3S3V7-F1
#
_cell.length_a   1.000
_cell.length_b   1.000
_cell.length_c   1.000
_cell.angle_alpha   90.00
_cell.angle_beta   90.00
_cell.angle_gamma   90.00
#
_symmetry.space_group_name_H-M   'P 1'
#
loop_
_entity.id
_entity.type
_entity.pdbx_description
1 polymer ?
#
loop_
_entity_poly.entity_id
_entity_poly.type
_entity_poly.pdbx_seq_one_letter_code
_entity_poly.pdbx_strand_id
1 'polypeptide(L)'
;MKSRSKNEIGSNTYSQETNMKRQGLHNPAVVAAIASSPEGQKAIAKTLENANQGVNATVSIVKGVLKMSLFLGVGYFAYKKIFLGFSPLRENKRDKPSNISTGMARNKAEAIFSAMYGVGNGFKSVKQNLIGVNPNGFVRIHNQFGLRKGINPFSNKMTLIEWFTDQFSQNELMELRFLIPNFF
;
A
#
# COMPACT_ATOMS: atom_id res chain seq x y z
N MET A 1 -76.00 13.95 23.32
CA MET A 1 -75.30 14.15 24.61
C MET A 1 -74.76 12.79 25.06
N LYS A 2 -73.46 12.69 25.35
CA LYS A 2 -72.75 11.54 25.95
C LYS A 2 -72.37 10.35 25.03
N SER A 3 -71.16 10.45 24.46
CA SER A 3 -70.04 9.49 24.53
C SER A 3 -70.36 7.99 24.67
N ARG A 4 -69.81 7.18 23.74
CA ARG A 4 -68.74 6.24 24.08
C ARG A 4 -68.07 5.59 22.87
N SER A 5 -66.76 5.71 22.86
CA SER A 5 -65.76 5.01 22.04
C SER A 5 -65.92 3.49 22.11
N LYS A 6 -65.78 2.82 20.96
CA LYS A 6 -65.43 1.41 20.85
C LYS A 6 -64.32 1.23 19.80
N ASN A 7 -63.40 0.36 20.19
CA ASN A 7 -62.18 -0.11 19.54
C ASN A 7 -62.44 -0.82 18.19
N GLU A 8 -61.32 -1.24 17.58
CA GLU A 8 -61.11 -1.94 16.30
C GLU A 8 -60.80 -0.91 15.20
N ILE A 9 -59.66 -0.94 14.48
CA ILE A 9 -58.98 -2.01 13.73
C ILE A 9 -57.51 -1.52 13.60
N GLY A 10 -56.44 -2.27 13.84
CA GLY A 10 -56.17 -3.61 13.33
C GLY A 10 -55.58 -3.58 11.92
N SER A 11 -54.54 -2.78 11.63
CA SER A 11 -53.87 -2.81 10.33
C SER A 11 -52.35 -2.90 10.46
N ASN A 12 -51.87 -4.10 10.19
CA ASN A 12 -50.49 -4.53 10.00
C ASN A 12 -49.70 -3.58 9.08
N THR A 13 -48.66 -2.96 9.61
CA THR A 13 -47.53 -2.51 8.80
C THR A 13 -46.51 -3.62 8.73
N TYR A 14 -46.45 -4.26 7.57
CA TYR A 14 -45.33 -5.08 7.12
C TYR A 14 -44.05 -4.22 7.14
N SER A 15 -43.28 -4.30 8.23
CA SER A 15 -41.88 -3.87 8.21
C SER A 15 -41.11 -4.93 7.44
N GLN A 16 -40.92 -4.66 6.16
CA GLN A 16 -39.93 -5.30 5.30
C GLN A 16 -38.58 -5.30 6.03
N GLU A 17 -38.15 -6.48 6.48
CA GLU A 17 -36.79 -6.77 6.93
C GLU A 17 -35.86 -6.63 5.71
N THR A 18 -35.44 -5.39 5.44
CA THR A 18 -34.35 -5.17 4.49
C THR A 18 -33.04 -5.47 5.19
N ASN A 19 -32.53 -6.64 4.83
CA ASN A 19 -31.21 -7.18 5.14
C ASN A 19 -30.12 -6.18 4.68
N MET A 20 -29.85 -5.15 5.47
CA MET A 20 -28.74 -4.24 5.21
C MET A 20 -27.45 -4.91 5.66
N LYS A 21 -26.77 -5.57 4.70
CA LYS A 21 -25.35 -5.88 4.75
C LYS A 21 -24.61 -4.70 5.39
N ARG A 22 -24.00 -4.92 6.55
CA ARG A 22 -23.07 -3.94 7.16
C ARG A 22 -21.89 -3.74 6.23
N GLN A 23 -22.00 -2.79 5.31
CA GLN A 23 -20.90 -2.32 4.48
C GLN A 23 -19.94 -1.57 5.40
N GLY A 24 -18.85 -2.28 5.73
CA GLY A 24 -17.81 -1.80 6.63
C GLY A 24 -17.15 -0.51 6.13
N LEU A 25 -16.66 0.24 7.11
CA LEU A 25 -15.91 1.50 7.08
C LEU A 25 -14.58 1.44 6.30
N HIS A 26 -14.37 0.40 5.49
CA HIS A 26 -13.09 0.05 4.86
C HIS A 26 -13.01 0.48 3.39
N ASN A 27 -14.10 1.01 2.83
CA ASN A 27 -14.07 1.66 1.52
C ASN A 27 -13.95 3.17 1.71
N PRO A 28 -12.83 3.80 1.31
CA PRO A 28 -12.61 5.25 1.49
C PRO A 28 -13.67 6.09 0.78
N ALA A 29 -14.29 5.58 -0.28
CA ALA A 29 -15.40 6.26 -0.96
C ALA A 29 -16.67 6.30 -0.10
N VAL A 30 -16.93 5.25 0.69
CA VAL A 30 -18.09 5.17 1.60
C VAL A 30 -17.89 6.07 2.82
N VAL A 31 -16.67 6.12 3.36
CA VAL A 31 -16.31 7.04 4.44
C VAL A 31 -16.43 8.49 3.98
N ALA A 32 -15.95 8.81 2.77
CA ALA A 32 -16.10 10.13 2.18
C ALA A 32 -17.58 10.48 1.93
N ALA A 33 -18.38 9.54 1.43
CA ALA A 33 -19.81 9.72 1.20
C ALA A 33 -20.57 10.00 2.51
N ILE A 34 -20.30 9.24 3.57
CA ILE A 34 -20.92 9.44 4.89
C ILE A 34 -20.48 10.78 5.49
N ALA A 35 -19.19 11.13 5.41
CA ALA A 35 -18.70 12.44 5.88
C ALA A 35 -19.30 13.62 5.09
N SER A 36 -19.64 13.41 3.82
CA SER A 36 -20.29 14.40 2.96
C SER A 36 -21.82 14.39 3.03
N SER A 37 -22.44 13.40 3.68
CA SER A 37 -23.90 13.33 3.82
C SER A 37 -24.42 14.40 4.80
N PRO A 38 -25.65 14.91 4.63
CA PRO A 38 -26.23 15.89 5.56
C PRO A 38 -26.25 15.38 7.02
N GLU A 39 -26.46 14.09 7.23
CA GLU A 39 -26.48 13.45 8.55
C GLU A 39 -25.08 13.32 9.15
N GLY A 40 -24.09 12.96 8.34
CA GLY A 40 -22.68 12.94 8.76
C GLY A 40 -22.14 14.34 9.04
N GLN A 41 -22.46 15.31 8.19
CA GLN A 41 -22.15 16.72 8.42
C GLN A 41 -22.84 17.25 9.68
N LYS A 42 -24.10 16.86 9.95
CA LYS A 42 -24.81 17.21 11.20
C LYS A 42 -24.21 16.56 12.44
N ALA A 43 -23.74 15.33 12.36
CA ALA A 43 -23.05 14.68 13.47
C ALA A 43 -21.72 15.39 13.79
N ILE A 44 -20.96 15.75 12.74
CA ILE A 44 -19.75 16.56 12.86
C ILE A 44 -20.06 17.96 13.41
N ALA A 45 -21.15 18.59 12.95
CA ALA A 45 -21.63 19.88 13.43
C ALA A 45 -22.09 19.82 14.89
N LYS A 46 -22.76 18.75 15.34
CA LYS A 46 -23.16 18.56 16.75
C LYS A 46 -21.97 18.37 17.67
N THR A 47 -20.95 17.62 17.25
CA THR A 47 -19.69 17.54 18.01
C THR A 47 -18.97 18.89 18.07
N LEU A 48 -19.13 19.72 17.03
CA LEU A 48 -18.56 21.07 16.97
C LEU A 48 -19.37 22.08 17.80
N GLU A 49 -20.69 21.98 17.85
CA GLU A 49 -21.59 22.81 18.66
C GLU A 49 -21.50 22.51 20.15
N ASN A 50 -21.36 21.23 20.55
CA ASN A 50 -21.14 20.87 21.95
C ASN A 50 -19.77 21.35 22.48
N ALA A 51 -18.80 21.58 21.60
CA ALA A 51 -17.53 22.21 21.95
C ALA A 51 -17.64 23.76 22.05
N ASN A 52 -18.73 24.37 21.56
CA ASN A 52 -18.92 25.82 21.55
C ASN A 52 -19.51 26.39 22.85
N GLN A 53 -19.81 25.58 23.87
CA GLN A 53 -20.11 26.09 25.21
C GLN A 53 -18.84 26.46 26.03
N GLY A 54 -17.65 26.36 25.43
CA GLY A 54 -16.39 26.73 26.06
C GLY A 54 -15.42 27.44 25.11
N VAL A 55 -15.48 28.78 25.14
CA VAL A 55 -14.40 29.73 24.80
C VAL A 55 -13.95 29.82 23.33
N ASN A 56 -14.11 31.03 22.78
CA ASN A 56 -13.69 31.52 21.44
C ASN A 56 -12.18 31.40 21.09
N ALA A 57 -11.40 30.58 21.80
CA ALA A 57 -9.98 30.31 21.51
C ALA A 57 -9.75 28.97 20.80
N THR A 58 -10.71 28.04 20.82
CA THR A 58 -10.51 26.65 20.39
C THR A 58 -10.60 26.45 18.87
N VAL A 59 -11.41 27.24 18.16
CA VAL A 59 -11.67 27.05 16.71
C VAL A 59 -10.42 27.31 15.85
N SER A 60 -9.58 28.26 16.24
CA SER A 60 -8.32 28.56 15.55
C SER A 60 -7.25 27.51 15.82
N ILE A 61 -7.24 26.92 17.02
CA ILE A 61 -6.30 25.88 17.42
C ILE A 61 -6.63 24.57 16.68
N VAL A 62 -7.91 24.18 16.60
CA VAL A 62 -8.29 22.94 15.90
C VAL A 62 -8.03 23.03 14.39
N LYS A 63 -8.30 24.16 13.74
CA LYS A 63 -7.97 24.36 12.31
C LYS A 63 -6.46 24.41 12.07
N GLY A 64 -5.69 25.01 12.99
CA GLY A 64 -4.22 25.05 12.92
C GLY A 64 -3.57 23.68 13.12
N VAL A 65 -4.02 22.94 14.15
CA VAL A 65 -3.54 21.59 14.47
C VAL A 65 -3.92 20.59 13.38
N LEU A 66 -5.13 20.68 12.80
CA LEU A 66 -5.53 19.80 11.71
C LEU A 66 -4.66 20.02 10.45
N LYS A 67 -4.38 21.29 10.08
CA LYS A 67 -3.47 21.61 8.98
C LYS A 67 -2.05 21.11 9.27
N MET A 68 -1.51 21.36 10.45
CA MET A 68 -0.20 20.87 10.86
C MET A 68 -0.12 19.34 10.85
N SER A 69 -1.16 18.64 11.31
CA SER A 69 -1.23 17.17 11.26
C SER A 69 -1.29 16.62 9.83
N LEU A 70 -1.97 17.34 8.92
CA LEU A 70 -2.00 16.99 7.50
C LEU A 70 -0.63 17.22 6.85
N PHE A 71 0.04 18.34 7.13
CA PHE A 71 1.39 18.62 6.62
C PHE A 71 2.44 17.67 7.22
N LEU A 72 2.34 17.33 8.51
CA LEU A 72 3.20 16.32 9.13
C LEU A 72 2.91 14.92 8.60
N GLY A 73 1.64 14.57 8.38
CA GLY A 73 1.24 13.28 7.81
C GLY A 73 1.68 13.12 6.35
N VAL A 74 1.47 14.14 5.52
CA VAL A 74 1.93 14.18 4.13
C VAL A 74 3.45 14.27 4.04
N GLY A 75 4.08 15.07 4.91
CA GLY A 75 5.53 15.19 5.01
C GLY A 75 6.19 13.90 5.45
N TYR A 76 5.65 13.22 6.47
CA TYR A 76 6.11 11.90 6.91
C TYR A 76 5.87 10.83 5.84
N PHE A 77 4.72 10.84 5.16
CA PHE A 77 4.43 9.91 4.06
C PHE A 77 5.38 10.11 2.87
N ALA A 78 5.61 11.36 2.46
CA ALA A 78 6.56 11.72 1.43
C ALA A 78 7.99 11.35 1.85
N TYR A 79 8.39 11.66 3.09
CA TYR A 79 9.67 11.28 3.66
C TYR A 79 9.86 9.76 3.66
N LYS A 80 8.87 8.98 4.10
CA LYS A 80 8.93 7.52 4.07
C LYS A 80 8.99 6.98 2.64
N LYS A 81 8.33 7.63 1.69
CA LYS A 81 8.37 7.21 0.28
C LYS A 81 9.68 7.60 -0.40
N ILE A 82 10.33 8.69 0.02
CA ILE A 82 11.56 9.21 -0.59
C ILE A 82 12.80 8.58 0.05
N PHE A 83 12.83 8.45 1.38
CA PHE A 83 13.99 7.96 2.15
C PHE A 83 13.89 6.48 2.57
N LEU A 84 12.69 5.89 2.59
CA LEU A 84 12.45 4.46 2.86
C LEU A 84 11.79 3.74 1.65
N GLY A 85 11.68 4.42 0.50
CA GLY A 85 11.02 3.89 -0.68
C GLY A 85 12.00 3.40 -1.74
N PHE A 86 11.51 2.50 -2.58
CA PHE A 86 12.27 1.91 -3.67
C PHE A 86 12.70 2.99 -4.66
N SER A 87 14.01 3.12 -4.90
CA SER A 87 14.53 3.97 -5.97
C SER A 87 14.78 3.10 -7.22
N PRO A 88 13.99 3.25 -8.29
CA PRO A 88 14.20 2.49 -9.50
C PRO A 88 15.52 2.89 -10.17
N LEU A 89 16.28 1.90 -10.63
CA LEU A 89 17.50 2.11 -11.39
C LEU A 89 17.16 2.62 -12.79
N ARG A 90 17.97 3.54 -13.32
CA ARG A 90 17.79 4.06 -14.68
C ARG A 90 18.56 3.16 -15.65
N GLU A 91 17.92 2.81 -16.77
CA GLU A 91 18.61 2.12 -17.86
C GLU A 91 19.74 3.01 -18.40
N ASN A 92 20.90 2.41 -18.61
CA ASN A 92 22.05 3.09 -19.16
C ASN A 92 21.90 3.19 -20.68
N LYS A 93 21.87 4.43 -21.20
CA LYS A 93 21.75 4.70 -22.65
C LYS A 93 22.97 4.26 -23.46
N ARG A 94 24.12 4.06 -22.81
CA ARG A 94 25.35 3.58 -23.46
C ARG A 94 25.33 2.06 -23.68
N ASP A 95 24.56 1.35 -22.87
CA ASP A 95 24.42 -0.10 -22.98
C ASP A 95 23.33 -0.46 -24.00
N LYS A 96 23.37 -1.70 -24.50
CA LYS A 96 22.30 -2.22 -25.38
C LYS A 96 20.94 -2.06 -24.67
N PRO A 97 19.87 -1.67 -25.39
CA PRO A 97 18.52 -1.63 -24.82
C PRO A 97 18.15 -2.96 -24.17
N SER A 98 17.30 -2.92 -23.15
CA SER A 98 16.84 -4.12 -22.47
C SER A 98 16.34 -5.18 -23.46
N ASN A 99 16.88 -6.38 -23.39
CA ASN A 99 16.49 -7.49 -24.26
C ASN A 99 15.23 -8.22 -23.78
N ILE A 100 14.60 -7.75 -22.71
CA ILE A 100 13.37 -8.30 -22.17
C ILE A 100 12.28 -7.23 -22.05
N SER A 101 11.03 -7.62 -22.29
CA SER A 101 9.87 -6.74 -22.06
C SER A 101 9.62 -6.56 -20.57
N THR A 102 8.87 -5.52 -20.21
CA THR A 102 8.46 -5.25 -18.83
C THR A 102 7.67 -6.41 -18.22
N GLY A 103 6.79 -7.06 -19.00
CA GLY A 103 6.05 -8.24 -18.55
C GLY A 103 6.95 -9.45 -18.26
N MET A 104 7.94 -9.70 -19.13
CA MET A 104 8.94 -10.75 -18.86
C MET A 104 9.81 -10.42 -17.65
N ALA A 105 10.21 -9.16 -17.49
CA ALA A 105 10.96 -8.70 -16.33
C ALA A 105 10.19 -8.92 -15.02
N ARG A 106 8.87 -8.65 -15.03
CA ARG A 106 7.98 -8.94 -13.88
C ARG A 106 7.94 -10.43 -13.58
N ASN A 107 7.71 -11.29 -14.58
CA ASN A 107 7.66 -12.73 -14.37
C ASN A 107 8.99 -13.29 -13.83
N LYS A 108 10.12 -12.80 -14.36
CA LYS A 108 11.45 -13.16 -13.85
C LYS A 108 11.66 -12.67 -12.41
N ALA A 109 11.23 -11.45 -12.08
CA ALA A 109 11.34 -10.91 -10.71
C ALA A 109 10.53 -11.75 -9.70
N GLU A 110 9.31 -12.17 -10.05
CA GLU A 110 8.50 -13.06 -9.21
C GLU A 110 9.14 -14.43 -9.04
N ALA A 111 9.67 -15.02 -10.13
CA ALA A 111 10.35 -16.31 -10.10
C ALA A 111 11.62 -16.25 -9.23
N ILE A 112 12.42 -15.19 -9.37
CA ILE A 112 13.62 -14.95 -8.57
C ILE A 112 13.27 -14.81 -7.08
N PHE A 113 12.25 -14.00 -6.75
CA PHE A 113 11.79 -13.87 -5.36
C PHE A 113 11.33 -15.20 -4.79
N SER A 114 10.49 -15.93 -5.52
CA SER A 114 9.95 -17.22 -5.08
C SER A 114 11.04 -18.25 -4.88
N ALA A 115 12.08 -18.23 -5.72
CA ALA A 115 13.24 -19.09 -5.57
C ALA A 115 14.04 -18.79 -4.30
N MET A 116 14.27 -17.51 -3.99
CA MET A 116 15.01 -17.09 -2.79
C MET A 116 14.20 -17.21 -1.50
N TYR A 117 12.87 -17.11 -1.58
CA TYR A 117 11.98 -17.25 -0.43
C TYR A 117 11.69 -18.72 -0.06
N GLY A 118 11.96 -19.65 -0.99
CA GLY A 118 11.73 -21.08 -0.80
C GLY A 118 12.73 -21.74 0.16
N VAL A 119 12.66 -23.08 0.26
CA VAL A 119 13.61 -23.86 1.07
C VAL A 119 14.99 -23.86 0.40
N GLY A 120 16.02 -23.42 1.13
CA GLY A 120 17.36 -23.16 0.60
C GLY A 120 17.55 -21.69 0.20
N ASN A 121 18.60 -21.39 -0.59
CA ASN A 121 18.83 -20.02 -1.09
C ASN A 121 18.32 -19.79 -2.52
N GLY A 122 17.98 -20.85 -3.26
CA GLY A 122 17.45 -20.76 -4.62
C GLY A 122 18.47 -20.32 -5.69
N PHE A 123 19.77 -20.33 -5.39
CA PHE A 123 20.81 -19.75 -6.25
C PHE A 123 20.77 -20.22 -7.70
N LYS A 124 20.68 -21.54 -7.92
CA LYS A 124 20.61 -22.14 -9.26
C LYS A 124 19.42 -21.62 -10.08
N SER A 125 18.26 -21.49 -9.44
CA SER A 125 17.04 -20.98 -10.07
C SER A 125 17.15 -19.49 -10.39
N VAL A 126 17.77 -18.71 -9.50
CA VAL A 126 18.06 -17.29 -9.75
C VAL A 126 19.01 -17.14 -10.94
N LYS A 127 20.12 -17.88 -10.93
CA LYS A 127 21.08 -17.90 -12.04
C LYS A 127 20.40 -18.22 -13.37
N GLN A 128 19.58 -19.26 -13.42
CA GLN A 128 18.84 -19.64 -14.63
C GLN A 128 17.91 -18.54 -15.14
N ASN A 129 17.27 -17.78 -14.24
CA ASN A 129 16.41 -16.66 -14.63
C ASN A 129 17.18 -15.45 -15.17
N LEU A 130 18.46 -15.30 -14.79
CA LEU A 130 19.33 -14.20 -15.18
C LEU A 130 20.19 -14.51 -16.42
N ILE A 131 20.36 -15.79 -16.78
CA ILE A 131 21.08 -16.18 -18.00
C ILE A 131 20.49 -15.48 -19.23
N GLY A 132 21.38 -14.91 -20.03
CA GLY A 132 21.03 -14.23 -21.28
C GLY A 132 20.35 -12.87 -21.07
N VAL A 133 20.17 -12.39 -19.85
CA VAL A 133 19.66 -11.05 -19.56
C VAL A 133 20.80 -10.04 -19.68
N ASN A 134 20.62 -8.97 -20.45
CA ASN A 134 21.64 -7.92 -20.56
C ASN A 134 21.55 -6.89 -19.40
N PRO A 135 22.50 -5.97 -19.24
CA PRO A 135 22.51 -5.01 -18.11
C PRO A 135 21.21 -4.22 -17.95
N ASN A 136 20.66 -3.66 -19.04
CA ASN A 136 19.39 -2.94 -19.00
C ASN A 136 18.18 -3.87 -18.76
N GLY A 137 18.28 -5.14 -19.15
CA GLY A 137 17.36 -6.21 -18.78
C GLY A 137 17.34 -6.44 -17.27
N PHE A 138 18.52 -6.51 -16.66
CA PHE A 138 18.61 -6.65 -15.21
C PHE A 138 18.03 -5.43 -14.48
N VAL A 139 18.31 -4.21 -14.94
CA VAL A 139 17.68 -2.98 -14.42
C VAL A 139 16.16 -3.10 -14.41
N ARG A 140 15.55 -3.61 -15.49
CA ARG A 140 14.10 -3.83 -15.52
C ARG A 140 13.65 -4.87 -14.49
N ILE A 141 14.35 -6.00 -14.37
CA ILE A 141 14.03 -7.03 -13.37
C ILE A 141 14.11 -6.43 -11.97
N HIS A 142 15.20 -5.73 -11.65
CA HIS A 142 15.39 -5.03 -10.38
C HIS A 142 14.23 -4.07 -10.09
N ASN A 143 13.84 -3.27 -11.10
CA ASN A 143 12.75 -2.30 -10.96
C ASN A 143 11.38 -2.96 -10.77
N GLN A 144 11.13 -4.09 -11.43
CA GLN A 144 9.90 -4.87 -11.25
C GLN A 144 9.90 -5.65 -9.93
N PHE A 145 11.07 -6.04 -9.43
CA PHE A 145 11.21 -6.70 -8.14
C PHE A 145 10.80 -5.76 -6.99
N GLY A 146 11.26 -4.50 -7.06
CA GLY A 146 10.90 -3.46 -6.11
C GLY A 146 11.46 -3.70 -4.71
N LEU A 147 10.67 -3.41 -3.69
CA LEU A 147 11.00 -3.68 -2.28
C LEU A 147 10.18 -4.86 -1.78
N ARG A 148 10.85 -5.93 -1.35
CA ARG A 148 10.22 -7.14 -0.80
C ARG A 148 10.70 -7.44 0.61
N LYS A 149 9.79 -7.86 1.49
CA LYS A 149 10.15 -8.29 2.86
C LYS A 149 11.03 -9.53 2.78
N GLY A 150 12.10 -9.56 3.57
CA GLY A 150 13.00 -10.70 3.73
C GLY A 150 12.32 -11.97 4.24
N ILE A 151 13.07 -13.06 4.37
CA ILE A 151 12.60 -14.30 5.02
C ILE A 151 12.15 -14.01 6.47
N ASN A 152 12.87 -13.12 7.17
CA ASN A 152 12.47 -12.67 8.49
C ASN A 152 11.32 -11.65 8.39
N PRO A 153 10.12 -11.92 8.95
CA PRO A 153 8.95 -11.04 8.85
C PRO A 153 9.13 -9.68 9.55
N PHE A 154 10.11 -9.58 10.46
CA PHE A 154 10.49 -8.35 11.17
C PHE A 154 11.59 -7.56 10.47
N SER A 155 12.17 -8.07 9.38
CA SER A 155 13.19 -7.35 8.63
C SER A 155 12.59 -6.17 7.86
N ASN A 156 13.45 -5.20 7.56
CA ASN A 156 13.12 -4.16 6.59
C ASN A 156 12.89 -4.77 5.21
N LYS A 157 12.16 -4.05 4.36
CA LYS A 157 12.02 -4.44 2.96
C LYS A 157 13.35 -4.20 2.24
N MET A 158 13.69 -5.12 1.36
CA MET A 158 14.95 -5.15 0.65
C MET A 158 14.70 -5.12 -0.87
N THR A 159 15.61 -4.47 -1.57
CA THR A 159 15.75 -4.49 -3.03
C THR A 159 16.27 -5.84 -3.51
N LEU A 160 16.28 -6.07 -4.82
CA LEU A 160 16.80 -7.32 -5.39
C LEU A 160 18.28 -7.55 -5.03
N ILE A 161 19.09 -6.49 -5.06
CA ILE A 161 20.54 -6.58 -4.76
C ILE A 161 20.78 -6.87 -3.27
N GLU A 162 20.00 -6.24 -2.39
CA GLU A 162 20.04 -6.53 -0.95
C GLU A 162 19.60 -7.98 -0.67
N TRP A 163 18.56 -8.46 -1.35
CA TRP A 163 18.13 -9.85 -1.30
C TRP A 163 19.23 -10.83 -1.72
N PHE A 164 19.96 -10.52 -2.79
CA PHE A 164 21.09 -11.33 -3.22
C PHE A 164 22.21 -11.34 -2.18
N THR A 165 22.55 -10.18 -1.60
CA THR A 165 23.57 -10.09 -0.56
C THR A 165 23.19 -10.81 0.73
N ASP A 166 21.89 -10.85 1.06
CA ASP A 166 21.35 -11.53 2.24
C ASP A 166 21.29 -13.06 2.07
N GLN A 167 20.96 -13.55 0.87
CA GLN A 167 20.73 -14.98 0.62
C GLN A 167 21.93 -15.75 0.06
N PHE A 168 22.89 -15.06 -0.57
CA PHE A 168 24.00 -15.72 -1.27
C PHE A 168 25.35 -15.46 -0.63
N SER A 169 26.22 -16.48 -0.71
CA SER A 169 27.61 -16.40 -0.32
C SER A 169 28.43 -15.53 -1.29
N GLN A 170 29.62 -15.09 -0.87
CA GLN A 170 30.51 -14.28 -1.72
C GLN A 170 30.89 -14.97 -3.04
N ASN A 171 31.03 -16.30 -3.04
CA ASN A 171 31.34 -17.08 -4.24
C ASN A 171 30.16 -17.07 -5.22
N GLU A 172 28.94 -17.24 -4.71
CA GLU A 172 27.71 -17.20 -5.50
C GLU A 172 27.45 -15.79 -6.07
N LEU A 173 27.70 -14.75 -5.28
CA LEU A 173 27.62 -13.36 -5.76
C LEU A 173 28.65 -13.08 -6.85
N MET A 174 29.86 -13.62 -6.73
CA MET A 174 30.89 -13.53 -7.77
C MET A 174 30.43 -14.20 -9.08
N GLU A 175 29.76 -15.35 -9.01
CA GLU A 175 29.15 -15.96 -10.18
C GLU A 175 28.05 -15.09 -10.82
N LEU A 176 27.23 -14.39 -10.02
CA LEU A 176 26.23 -13.45 -10.54
C LEU A 176 26.89 -12.22 -11.18
N ARG A 177 28.02 -11.74 -10.65
CA ARG A 177 28.79 -10.64 -11.24
C ARG A 177 29.26 -10.96 -12.66
N PHE A 178 29.61 -12.21 -12.94
CA PHE A 178 29.98 -12.62 -14.31
C PHE A 178 28.80 -12.57 -15.28
N LEU A 179 27.57 -12.81 -14.80
CA LEU A 179 26.38 -12.70 -15.63
C LEU A 179 25.93 -11.26 -15.81
N ILE A 180 26.06 -10.44 -14.76
CA ILE A 180 25.53 -9.08 -14.71
C ILE A 180 26.62 -8.15 -14.19
N PRO A 181 27.52 -7.69 -15.08
CA PRO A 181 28.62 -6.84 -14.67
C PRO A 181 28.09 -5.50 -14.13
N ASN A 182 28.79 -4.96 -13.11
CA ASN A 182 28.57 -3.64 -12.51
C ASN A 182 27.36 -3.47 -11.56
N PHE A 183 26.74 -4.55 -11.06
CA PHE A 183 25.60 -4.46 -10.13
C PHE A 183 25.87 -4.93 -8.70
N PHE A 184 27.05 -5.52 -8.43
CA PHE A 184 27.43 -6.07 -7.13
C PHE A 184 28.86 -5.70 -6.77
#